data_AF-A0A8S0ZTH3-F1
#
_entry.id   AF-A0A8S0ZTH3-F1
#
_cell.length_a   1.000
_cell.length_b   1.000
_cell.length_c   1.000
_cell.angle_alpha   90.00
_cell.angle_beta   90.00
_cell.angle_gamma   90.00
#
_symmetry.space_group_name_H-M   'P 1'
#
loop_
_entity.id
_entity.type
_entity.pdbx_description
1 polymer ?
#
loop_
_entity_poly.entity_id
_entity_poly.type
_entity_poly.pdbx_seq_one_letter_code
_entity_poly.pdbx_strand_id
1 'polypeptide(L)'
;METRSVLSSGLGGKDMVIIASREELALPSKVVLPEPEPAPGLIMPDGSINWGCPCLGGMATGPCGTQFREAFSCFHYRYNFQV
;
A
#
# COMPACT_ATOMS: atom_id res chain seq x y z
N MET A 1 16.63 -31.50 -1.49
CA MET A 1 15.54 -31.65 -2.46
C MET A 1 14.37 -30.88 -1.88
N GLU A 2 13.98 -29.77 -2.50
CA GLU A 2 12.93 -28.86 -2.00
C GLU A 2 11.62 -29.64 -1.84
N THR A 3 11.16 -29.78 -0.60
CA THR A 3 10.00 -30.61 -0.22
C THR A 3 8.70 -29.81 -0.20
N ARG A 4 8.66 -28.68 -0.91
CA ARG A 4 7.48 -27.84 -1.00
C ARG A 4 6.38 -28.58 -1.75
N SER A 5 5.44 -29.10 -0.99
CA SER A 5 4.23 -29.70 -1.53
C SER A 5 3.17 -28.63 -1.64
N VAL A 6 2.84 -28.26 -2.87
CA VAL A 6 1.73 -27.36 -3.18
C VAL A 6 0.53 -28.24 -3.52
N LEU A 7 -0.49 -28.21 -2.66
CA LEU A 7 -1.71 -28.99 -2.82
C LEU A 7 -2.85 -28.04 -3.19
N SER A 8 -3.54 -28.31 -4.30
CA SER A 8 -4.79 -27.64 -4.63
C SER A 8 -5.94 -28.31 -3.88
N SER A 9 -6.75 -27.54 -3.17
CA SER A 9 -7.92 -27.99 -2.40
C SER A 9 -9.17 -27.14 -2.71
N GLY A 10 -10.34 -27.61 -2.26
CA GLY A 10 -11.64 -26.95 -2.44
C GLY A 10 -12.32 -27.19 -3.79
N LEU A 11 -13.65 -26.94 -3.86
CA LEU A 11 -14.40 -27.01 -5.13
C LEU A 11 -13.74 -26.12 -6.18
N GLY A 12 -13.27 -26.73 -7.26
CA GLY A 12 -12.64 -26.04 -8.40
C GLY A 12 -11.16 -25.70 -8.22
N GLY A 13 -10.47 -26.21 -7.19
CA GLY A 13 -9.02 -26.00 -7.02
C GLY A 13 -8.62 -24.55 -6.70
N LYS A 14 -9.56 -23.77 -6.15
CA LYS A 14 -9.35 -22.36 -5.77
C LYS A 14 -8.41 -22.18 -4.56
N ASP A 15 -8.32 -23.19 -3.69
CA ASP A 15 -7.55 -23.10 -2.46
C ASP A 15 -6.19 -23.75 -2.68
N MET A 16 -5.12 -23.09 -2.25
CA MET A 16 -3.75 -23.61 -2.38
C MET A 16 -3.12 -23.75 -1.00
N VAL A 17 -2.75 -24.98 -0.64
CA VAL A 17 -2.08 -25.31 0.61
C VAL A 17 -0.60 -25.52 0.32
N ILE A 18 0.26 -24.73 0.98
CA ILE A 18 1.71 -24.82 0.86
C ILE A 18 2.25 -25.44 2.15
N ILE A 19 2.84 -26.63 2.05
CA ILE A 19 3.51 -27.29 3.17
C ILE A 19 5.02 -27.06 3.04
N ALA A 20 5.63 -26.43 4.04
CA ALA A 20 7.07 -26.15 4.10
C ALA A 20 7.65 -26.62 5.44
N SER A 21 8.89 -27.09 5.44
CA SER A 21 9.57 -27.52 6.66
C SER A 21 10.05 -26.32 7.50
N ARG A 22 10.33 -26.54 8.79
CA ARG A 22 10.82 -25.47 9.68
C ARG A 22 12.17 -24.93 9.21
N GLU A 23 13.01 -25.79 8.67
CA GLU A 23 14.35 -25.46 8.17
C GLU A 23 14.26 -24.58 6.92
N GLU A 24 13.30 -24.84 6.03
CA GLU A 24 13.04 -24.03 4.84
C GLU A 24 12.46 -22.64 5.19
N LEU A 25 11.65 -22.54 6.24
CA LEU A 25 11.09 -21.27 6.74
C LEU A 25 12.10 -20.46 7.57
N ALA A 26 13.11 -21.12 8.15
CA ALA A 26 14.16 -20.46 8.91
C ALA A 26 15.19 -19.75 8.01
N LEU A 27 15.26 -20.13 6.73
CA LEU A 27 16.12 -19.48 5.76
C LEU A 27 15.46 -18.19 5.23
N PRO A 28 16.23 -17.10 5.04
CA PRO A 28 15.70 -15.88 4.46
C PRO A 28 15.13 -16.14 3.05
N SER A 29 14.05 -15.43 2.73
CA SER A 29 13.40 -15.54 1.42
C SER A 29 14.39 -15.18 0.30
N LYS A 30 14.39 -15.97 -0.77
CA LYS A 30 15.12 -15.69 -2.01
C LYS A 30 14.34 -14.79 -2.98
N VAL A 31 13.09 -14.46 -2.64
CA VAL A 31 12.22 -13.66 -3.51
C VAL A 31 12.71 -12.21 -3.51
N VAL A 32 13.12 -11.74 -4.68
CA VAL A 32 13.34 -10.31 -4.94
C VAL A 32 11.99 -9.73 -5.35
N LEU A 33 11.45 -8.86 -4.52
CA LEU A 33 10.27 -8.08 -4.89
C LEU A 33 10.71 -7.00 -5.90
N PRO A 34 9.87 -6.70 -6.91
CA PRO A 34 10.12 -5.52 -7.75
C PRO A 34 10.13 -4.27 -6.87
N GLU A 35 10.86 -3.25 -7.31
CA GLU A 35 10.81 -1.95 -6.63
C GLU A 35 9.37 -1.44 -6.61
N PRO A 36 8.90 -0.89 -5.48
CA PRO A 36 7.58 -0.28 -5.43
C PRO A 36 7.47 0.78 -6.52
N GLU A 37 6.41 0.74 -7.31
CA GLU A 37 6.12 1.85 -8.21
C GLU A 37 6.03 3.14 -7.39
N PRO A 38 6.59 4.27 -7.87
CA PRO A 38 6.49 5.53 -7.17
C PRO A 38 5.03 5.93 -7.06
N ALA A 39 4.46 5.79 -5.86
CA ALA A 39 3.11 6.25 -5.59
C ALA A 39 3.08 7.78 -5.77
N PRO A 40 2.08 8.33 -6.47
CA PRO A 40 1.94 9.77 -6.56
C PRO A 40 1.84 10.35 -5.15
N GLY A 41 2.72 11.31 -4.87
CA GLY A 41 2.78 12.01 -3.59
C GLY A 41 1.47 12.77 -3.30
N LEU A 42 1.45 13.48 -2.17
CA LEU A 42 0.27 14.25 -1.80
C LEU A 42 -0.04 15.36 -2.79
N ILE A 43 1.00 15.96 -3.38
CA ILE A 43 0.86 17.02 -4.37
C ILE A 43 1.13 16.43 -5.76
N MET A 44 0.15 16.57 -6.63
CA MET A 44 0.25 16.16 -8.03
C MET A 44 1.12 17.16 -8.82
N PRO A 45 1.67 16.76 -9.98
CA PRO A 45 2.48 17.67 -10.81
C PRO A 45 1.73 18.93 -11.30
N ASP A 46 0.40 18.89 -11.33
CA ASP A 46 -0.46 20.02 -11.67
C ASP A 46 -0.71 21.00 -10.50
N GLY A 47 -0.17 20.69 -9.31
CA GLY A 47 -0.36 21.48 -8.09
C GLY A 47 -1.66 21.17 -7.33
N SER A 48 -2.44 20.17 -7.76
CA SER A 48 -3.62 19.74 -7.02
C SER A 48 -3.27 18.74 -5.91
N ILE A 49 -4.14 18.66 -4.90
CA ILE A 49 -3.94 17.78 -3.72
C ILE A 49 -4.62 16.43 -3.96
N ASN A 50 -3.84 15.35 -3.88
CA ASN A 50 -4.32 13.98 -3.94
C ASN A 50 -4.94 13.54 -2.59
N TRP A 51 -6.25 13.74 -2.43
CA TRP A 51 -6.99 13.34 -1.21
C TRP A 51 -7.05 11.82 -0.97
N GLY A 52 -6.71 11.01 -1.98
CA GLY A 52 -6.62 9.55 -1.87
C GLY A 52 -5.24 9.05 -1.43
N CYS A 53 -4.26 9.95 -1.25
CA CYS A 53 -2.92 9.56 -0.84
C CYS A 53 -2.97 8.91 0.56
N PRO A 54 -2.53 7.65 0.74
CA PRO A 54 -2.59 6.96 2.03
C PRO A 54 -1.79 7.67 3.12
N CYS A 55 -0.82 8.51 2.75
CA CYS A 55 -0.06 9.37 3.66
C CYS A 55 -0.94 10.37 4.44
N LEU A 56 -2.11 10.76 3.91
CA LEU A 56 -3.08 11.61 4.62
C LEU A 56 -3.82 10.89 5.75
N GLY A 57 -3.60 9.58 5.93
CA GLY A 57 -4.18 8.81 7.01
C GLY A 57 -5.72 8.83 7.04
N GLY A 58 -6.37 9.04 5.89
CA GLY A 58 -7.83 9.11 5.80
C GLY A 58 -8.47 10.36 6.42
N MET A 59 -7.69 11.36 6.84
CA MET A 59 -8.21 12.60 7.45
C MET A 59 -9.16 13.34 6.50
N ALA A 60 -8.89 13.29 5.20
CA ALA A 60 -9.72 13.90 4.18
C ALA A 60 -11.08 13.19 3.98
N THR A 61 -11.25 11.94 4.43
CA THR A 61 -12.45 11.13 4.14
C THR A 61 -13.32 10.90 5.38
N GLY A 62 -12.92 11.43 6.54
CA GLY A 62 -13.67 11.33 7.80
C GLY A 62 -14.84 12.34 7.92
N PRO A 63 -15.58 12.31 9.05
CA PRO A 63 -16.67 13.26 9.31
C PRO A 63 -16.22 14.73 9.32
N CYS A 64 -14.94 14.97 9.64
CA CYS A 64 -14.29 16.28 9.59
C CYS A 64 -13.49 16.53 8.30
N GLY A 65 -13.69 15.69 7.27
CA GLY A 65 -12.88 15.70 6.06
C GLY A 65 -13.00 16.97 5.24
N THR A 66 -14.17 17.62 5.22
CA THR A 66 -14.36 18.87 4.49
C THR A 66 -13.58 20.02 5.12
N GLN A 67 -13.64 20.16 6.44
CA GLN A 67 -12.89 21.18 7.18
C GLN A 67 -11.38 20.97 7.03
N PHE A 68 -10.95 19.70 7.08
CA PHE A 68 -9.56 19.35 6.82
C PHE A 68 -9.13 19.73 5.40
N ARG A 69 -9.93 19.40 4.38
CA ARG A 69 -9.64 19.75 2.99
C ARG A 69 -9.51 21.25 2.78
N GLU A 70 -10.42 22.03 3.37
CA GLU A 70 -10.41 23.49 3.28
C GLU A 70 -9.17 24.09 3.96
N ALA A 71 -8.89 23.70 5.20
CA ALA A 71 -7.73 24.18 5.94
C ALA A 71 -6.43 23.80 5.22
N PHE A 72 -6.29 22.55 4.81
CA PHE A 72 -5.09 22.05 4.15
C PHE A 72 -4.86 22.70 2.78
N SER A 73 -5.93 22.92 2.01
CA SER A 73 -5.86 23.68 0.74
C SER A 73 -5.42 25.12 0.96
N CYS A 74 -5.89 25.77 2.04
CA CYS A 74 -5.44 27.10 2.42
C CYS A 74 -3.94 27.13 2.73
N PHE A 75 -3.44 26.18 3.52
CA PHE A 75 -2.02 26.08 3.83
C PHE A 75 -1.16 25.84 2.58
N HIS A 76 -1.58 24.92 1.71
CA HIS A 76 -0.89 24.62 0.47
C HIS A 76 -0.82 25.85 -0.46
N TYR A 77 -1.96 26.52 -0.71
CA TYR A 77 -2.00 27.71 -1.56
C TYR A 77 -1.20 28.89 -1.00
N ARG A 78 -1.18 29.08 0.32
CA ARG A 78 -0.56 30.24 0.97
C ARG A 78 0.94 30.09 1.20
N TYR A 79 1.38 28.90 1.57
CA TYR A 79 2.76 28.65 2.00
C TYR A 79 3.52 27.71 1.07
N ASN A 80 2.89 27.30 -0.04
CA ASN A 80 3.43 26.33 -0.99
C ASN A 80 3.97 25.07 -0.29
N PHE A 81 3.26 24.63 0.75
CA PHE A 81 3.68 23.52 1.59
C PHE A 81 3.60 22.20 0.79
N GLN A 82 4.74 21.52 0.64
CA GLN A 82 4.86 20.18 0.07
C GLN A 82 5.42 19.23 1.13
N VAL A 83 4.80 18.06 1.25
CA VAL A 83 5.25 16.89 2.05
C VAL A 83 5.81 15.84 1.13
#